data_AF-A0A1M6FZ37-F1
#
_entry.id   AF-A0A1M6FZ37-F1
#
_cell.length_a   1.000
_cell.length_b   1.000
_cell.length_c   1.000
_cell.angle_alpha   90.00
_cell.angle_beta   90.00
_cell.angle_gamma   90.00
#
_symmetry.space_group_name_H-M   'P 1'
#
loop_
_entity.id
_entity.type
_entity.pdbx_description
1 polymer ?
#
loop_
_entity_poly.entity_id
_entity_poly.type
_entity_poly.pdbx_seq_one_letter_code
_entity_poly.pdbx_strand_id
1 'polypeptide(L)'
;MEWLEKMRPQKPYRYIFYRLNIISKKLGNNPPEFSTMLIIAITTLFQFFFILLGIGALLGEDVWGLFFSGSNFVSKIIFLGVFLYTNYLIFIYKGKWKFFYEEFKNESSEEKKMGSVYLFIYMVVSILCIVGAGYMVHITSPYTAN
;
A
#
# COMPACT_ATOMS: atom_id res chain seq x y z
N MET A 1 -9.38 -10.01 21.98
CA MET A 1 -8.84 -9.60 20.66
C MET A 1 -9.64 -10.14 19.47
N GLU A 2 -10.87 -10.65 19.65
CA GLU A 2 -11.68 -11.22 18.57
C GLU A 2 -12.06 -10.22 17.46
N TRP A 3 -12.18 -8.92 17.80
CA TRP A 3 -12.52 -7.88 16.82
C TRP A 3 -11.45 -7.75 15.73
N LEU A 4 -10.17 -7.94 16.09
CA LEU A 4 -9.06 -7.82 15.16
C LEU A 4 -9.06 -8.96 14.14
N GLU A 5 -9.51 -10.15 14.54
CA GLU A 5 -9.69 -11.30 13.66
C GLU A 5 -10.85 -11.11 12.67
N LYS A 6 -11.91 -10.43 13.12
CA LYS A 6 -13.08 -10.08 12.31
C LYS A 6 -12.80 -8.93 11.34
N MET A 7 -11.81 -8.08 11.63
CA MET A 7 -11.41 -6.98 10.75
C MET A 7 -10.89 -7.53 9.42
N ARG A 8 -11.62 -7.21 8.33
CA ARG A 8 -11.30 -7.60 6.96
C ARG A 8 -11.37 -6.39 6.06
N PRO A 9 -10.40 -6.19 5.15
CA PRO A 9 -10.48 -5.11 4.19
C PRO A 9 -11.59 -5.40 3.16
N GLN A 10 -11.98 -4.38 2.39
CA GLN A 10 -13.00 -4.49 1.34
C GLN A 10 -12.61 -5.54 0.29
N LYS A 11 -13.63 -6.20 -0.30
CA LYS A 11 -13.45 -7.34 -1.22
C LYS A 11 -12.48 -7.06 -2.39
N PRO A 12 -12.51 -5.89 -3.07
CA PRO A 12 -11.56 -5.59 -4.15
C PRO A 12 -10.10 -5.57 -3.69
N TYR A 13 -9.84 -5.07 -2.48
CA TYR A 13 -8.48 -4.99 -1.94
C TYR A 13 -7.96 -6.36 -1.47
N ARG A 14 -8.84 -7.21 -0.91
CA ARG A 14 -8.53 -8.64 -0.67
C ARG A 14 -8.17 -9.35 -1.97
N TYR A 15 -8.90 -9.04 -3.04
CA TYR A 15 -8.67 -9.65 -4.33
C TYR A 15 -7.34 -9.21 -4.95
N ILE A 16 -7.00 -7.93 -4.87
CA ILE A 16 -5.67 -7.41 -5.26
C ILE A 16 -4.56 -8.16 -4.50
N PHE A 17 -4.70 -8.34 -3.18
CA PHE A 17 -3.75 -9.13 -2.39
C PHE A 17 -3.63 -10.56 -2.91
N TYR A 18 -4.76 -11.25 -3.14
CA TYR A 18 -4.76 -12.61 -3.68
C TYR A 18 -4.02 -12.71 -5.04
N ARG A 19 -4.28 -11.78 -5.96
CA ARG A 19 -3.62 -11.76 -7.28
C ARG A 19 -2.11 -11.53 -7.17
N LEU A 20 -1.70 -10.56 -6.35
CA LEU A 20 -0.28 -10.30 -6.08
C LEU A 20 0.40 -11.49 -5.41
N ASN A 21 -0.31 -12.22 -4.55
CA ASN A 21 0.21 -13.42 -3.91
C ASN A 21 0.47 -14.55 -4.90
N ILE A 22 -0.45 -14.79 -5.84
CA ILE A 22 -0.24 -15.75 -6.93
C ILE A 22 1.00 -15.35 -7.76
N ILE A 23 1.14 -14.07 -8.10
CA ILE A 23 2.30 -13.58 -8.85
C ILE A 23 3.58 -13.77 -8.04
N SER A 24 3.59 -13.38 -6.76
CA SER A 24 4.73 -13.55 -5.86
C SER A 24 5.16 -15.01 -5.74
N LYS A 25 4.19 -15.93 -5.62
CA LYS A 25 4.45 -17.37 -5.60
C LYS A 25 5.06 -17.87 -6.91
N LYS A 26 4.57 -17.38 -8.05
CA LYS A 26 5.13 -17.71 -9.38
C LYS A 26 6.55 -17.19 -9.57
N LEU A 27 6.89 -16.07 -8.95
CA LEU A 27 8.23 -15.49 -8.96
C LEU A 27 9.20 -16.19 -7.98
N GLY A 28 8.75 -17.22 -7.25
CA GLY A 28 9.60 -17.98 -6.32
C GLY A 28 9.82 -17.31 -4.97
N ASN A 29 9.06 -16.27 -4.62
CA ASN A 29 9.16 -15.62 -3.30
C ASN A 29 8.71 -16.58 -2.18
N ASN A 30 9.47 -16.61 -1.08
CA ASN A 30 9.17 -17.46 0.09
C ASN A 30 9.43 -16.70 1.41
N PRO A 31 8.40 -16.50 2.27
CA PRO A 31 6.97 -16.74 2.04
C PRO A 31 6.32 -15.68 1.12
N PRO A 32 5.53 -16.08 0.11
CA PRO A 32 4.99 -15.15 -0.90
C PRO A 32 3.98 -14.13 -0.32
N GLU A 33 3.28 -14.48 0.76
CA GLU A 33 2.34 -13.59 1.44
C GLU A 33 3.02 -12.38 2.08
N PHE A 34 4.24 -12.54 2.60
CA PHE A 34 4.98 -11.42 3.15
C PHE A 34 5.47 -10.49 2.05
N SER A 35 6.03 -11.01 0.96
CA SER A 35 6.41 -10.19 -0.19
C SER A 35 5.22 -9.41 -0.75
N THR A 36 4.05 -10.07 -0.81
CA THR A 36 2.80 -9.43 -1.23
C THR A 36 2.38 -8.30 -0.28
N MET A 37 2.42 -8.57 1.03
CA MET A 37 2.10 -7.58 2.05
C MET A 37 3.05 -6.38 1.97
N LEU A 38 4.35 -6.60 1.73
CA LEU A 38 5.33 -5.52 1.57
C LEU A 38 5.03 -4.66 0.34
N ILE A 39 4.71 -5.27 -0.82
CA ILE A 39 4.32 -4.52 -2.04
C ILE A 39 3.09 -3.66 -1.75
N ILE A 40 2.08 -4.21 -1.08
CA ILE A 40 0.87 -3.45 -0.72
C ILE A 40 1.20 -2.34 0.28
N ALA A 41 2.01 -2.62 1.30
CA ALA A 41 2.40 -1.62 2.29
C ALA A 41 3.15 -0.45 1.62
N ILE A 42 4.11 -0.73 0.73
CA ILE A 42 4.85 0.31 0.01
C ILE A 42 3.94 1.12 -0.90
N THR A 43 3.11 0.47 -1.71
CA THR A 43 2.20 1.19 -2.63
C THR A 43 1.17 2.03 -1.87
N THR A 44 0.62 1.52 -0.78
CA THR A 44 -0.34 2.23 0.07
C THR A 44 0.33 3.39 0.80
N LEU A 45 1.59 3.25 1.23
CA LEU A 45 2.38 4.31 1.85
C LEU A 45 2.54 5.51 0.91
N PHE A 46 2.90 5.26 -0.35
CA PHE A 46 3.04 6.33 -1.34
C PHE A 46 1.71 6.95 -1.77
N GLN A 47 0.64 6.16 -1.86
CA GLN A 47 -0.71 6.69 -2.06
C GLN A 47 -1.13 7.60 -0.90
N PHE A 48 -0.84 7.20 0.34
CA PHE A 48 -1.10 8.01 1.53
C PHE A 48 -0.32 9.32 1.49
N PHE A 49 0.98 9.28 1.15
CA PHE A 49 1.78 10.49 1.01
C PHE A 49 1.29 11.40 -0.11
N PHE A 50 0.91 10.85 -1.27
CA PHE A 50 0.34 11.63 -2.36
C PHE A 50 -0.91 12.39 -1.91
N ILE A 51 -1.83 11.73 -1.20
CA ILE A 51 -3.04 12.37 -0.67
C ILE A 51 -2.68 13.43 0.37
N LEU A 52 -1.78 13.11 1.31
CA LEU A 52 -1.38 14.03 2.38
C LEU A 52 -0.72 15.30 1.83
N LEU A 53 0.19 15.15 0.86
CA LEU A 53 0.85 16.26 0.17
C LEU A 53 -0.16 17.06 -0.67
N GLY A 54 -1.08 16.40 -1.36
CA GLY A 54 -2.14 17.07 -2.11
C GLY A 54 -3.03 17.93 -1.21
N ILE A 55 -3.42 17.40 -0.04
CA ILE A 55 -4.17 18.17 0.98
C ILE A 55 -3.33 19.34 1.50
N GLY A 56 -2.06 19.11 1.82
CA GLY A 56 -1.13 20.16 2.23
C GLY A 56 -1.06 21.30 1.22
N ALA A 57 -0.86 20.97 -0.06
CA ALA A 57 -0.83 21.93 -1.15
C ALA A 57 -2.14 22.72 -1.29
N LEU A 58 -3.30 22.07 -1.11
CA LEU A 58 -4.61 22.74 -1.13
C LEU A 58 -4.81 23.69 0.06
N LEU A 59 -4.24 23.36 1.22
CA LEU A 59 -4.33 24.17 2.44
C LEU A 59 -3.21 25.22 2.54
N GLY A 60 -2.22 25.20 1.65
CA GLY A 60 -1.04 26.07 1.73
C GLY A 60 -0.04 25.67 2.83
N GLU A 61 -0.10 24.41 3.28
CA GLU A 61 0.74 23.89 4.36
C GLU A 61 1.94 23.10 3.80
N ASP A 62 3.14 23.36 4.35
CA ASP A 62 4.36 22.59 4.01
C ASP A 62 4.40 21.26 4.77
N VAL A 63 3.52 20.35 4.37
CA VAL A 63 3.45 18.98 4.92
C VAL A 63 4.79 18.25 4.78
N TRP A 64 5.52 18.47 3.69
CA TRP A 64 6.81 17.81 3.49
C TRP A 64 7.84 18.29 4.51
N GLY A 65 7.96 19.61 4.70
CA GLY A 65 8.79 20.21 5.72
C GLY A 65 8.43 19.73 7.12
N LEU A 66 7.15 19.68 7.46
CA LEU A 66 6.66 19.22 8.76
C LEU A 66 7.01 17.75 9.03
N PHE A 67 6.74 16.85 8.07
CA PHE A 67 6.88 15.41 8.29
C PHE A 67 8.29 14.87 8.03
N PHE A 68 9.03 15.43 7.07
CA PHE A 68 10.32 14.87 6.64
C PHE A 68 11.51 15.72 7.07
N SER A 69 11.44 17.04 6.92
CA SER A 69 12.56 17.91 7.30
C SER A 69 12.57 18.21 8.80
N GLY A 70 11.39 18.38 9.40
CA GLY A 70 11.22 18.74 10.81
C GLY A 70 11.19 17.55 11.77
N SER A 71 11.11 16.31 11.28
CA SER A 71 11.07 15.12 12.12
C SER A 71 12.43 14.43 12.24
N ASN A 72 12.73 13.92 13.43
CA ASN A 72 13.94 13.14 13.67
C ASN A 72 13.85 11.75 12.99
N PHE A 73 15.00 11.11 12.82
CA PHE A 73 15.11 9.80 12.17
C PHE A 73 14.29 8.70 12.85
N VAL A 74 14.22 8.72 14.20
CA VAL A 74 13.47 7.73 14.98
C VAL A 74 11.96 7.83 14.70
N SER A 75 11.41 9.05 14.63
CA SER A 75 10.00 9.27 14.29
C SER A 75 9.64 8.71 12.91
N LYS A 76 10.54 8.84 11.92
CA LYS A 76 10.36 8.29 10.57
C LYS A 76 10.33 6.75 10.59
N ILE A 77 11.22 6.13 11.36
CA ILE A 77 11.23 4.67 11.56
C ILE A 77 9.93 4.21 12.24
N ILE A 78 9.50 4.88 13.30
CA ILE A 78 8.27 4.54 14.00
C ILE A 78 7.07 4.65 13.05
N PHE A 79 6.99 5.72 12.27
CA PHE A 79 5.93 5.90 11.28
C PHE A 79 5.89 4.76 10.25
N LEU A 80 7.04 4.41 9.66
CA LEU A 80 7.14 3.28 8.74
C LEU A 80 6.77 1.95 9.43
N GLY A 81 7.22 1.76 10.67
CA GLY A 81 6.92 0.60 11.50
C GLY A 81 5.42 0.44 11.76
N VAL A 82 4.72 1.52 12.10
CA VAL A 82 3.26 1.53 12.28
C VAL A 82 2.56 1.15 10.97
N PHE A 83 3.03 1.65 9.83
CA PHE A 83 2.44 1.36 8.53
C PHE A 83 2.59 -0.12 8.14
N LEU A 84 3.80 -0.66 8.31
CA LEU A 84 4.09 -2.07 8.10
C LEU A 84 3.30 -2.97 9.07
N TYR A 85 3.27 -2.60 10.35
CA TYR A 85 2.55 -3.34 11.38
C TYR A 85 1.04 -3.38 11.10
N THR A 86 0.46 -2.26 10.68
CA THR A 86 -0.96 -2.18 10.30
C THR A 86 -1.27 -3.12 9.13
N ASN A 87 -0.44 -3.12 8.08
CA ASN A 87 -0.61 -4.04 6.95
C ASN A 87 -0.44 -5.51 7.36
N TYR A 88 0.51 -5.80 8.25
CA TYR A 88 0.65 -7.13 8.85
C TYR A 88 -0.63 -7.57 9.58
N LEU A 89 -1.23 -6.70 10.41
CA LEU A 89 -2.48 -6.99 11.12
C LEU A 89 -3.68 -7.23 10.19
N ILE A 90 -3.73 -6.51 9.06
CA ILE A 90 -4.80 -6.62 8.08
C ILE A 90 -4.68 -7.94 7.30
N PHE A 91 -3.48 -8.29 6.83
CA PHE A 91 -3.31 -9.36 5.83
C PHE A 91 -2.69 -10.65 6.36
N ILE A 92 -1.78 -10.57 7.32
CA ILE A 92 -0.95 -11.72 7.73
C ILE A 92 -1.37 -12.27 9.08
N TYR A 93 -1.74 -11.41 10.03
CA TYR A 93 -2.08 -11.78 11.40
C TYR A 93 -3.09 -12.94 11.44
N LYS A 94 -2.75 -13.98 12.22
CA LYS A 94 -3.53 -15.22 12.35
C LYS A 94 -3.85 -15.91 11.01
N GLY A 95 -3.02 -15.73 9.99
CA GLY A 95 -3.16 -16.42 8.71
C GLY A 95 -4.36 -15.96 7.88
N LYS A 96 -4.83 -14.71 8.05
CA LYS A 96 -5.94 -14.13 7.27
C LYS A 96 -5.78 -14.28 5.76
N TRP A 97 -4.54 -14.24 5.25
CA TRP A 97 -4.25 -14.49 3.85
C TRP A 97 -4.79 -15.83 3.32
N LYS A 98 -4.87 -16.87 4.16
CA LYS A 98 -5.43 -18.18 3.78
C LYS A 98 -6.92 -18.08 3.47
N PHE A 99 -7.64 -17.25 4.23
CA PHE A 99 -9.05 -16.99 3.98
C PHE A 99 -9.24 -16.31 2.61
N PHE A 100 -8.40 -15.33 2.26
CA PHE A 100 -8.46 -14.70 0.94
C PHE A 100 -8.15 -15.70 -0.17
N TYR A 101 -7.20 -16.61 0.05
CA TYR A 101 -6.88 -17.66 -0.91
C TYR A 101 -8.08 -18.57 -1.17
N GLU A 102 -8.71 -19.08 -0.11
CA GLU A 102 -9.90 -19.93 -0.24
C GLU A 102 -11.11 -19.17 -0.82
N GLU A 103 -11.28 -17.87 -0.50
CA GLU A 103 -12.35 -17.02 -1.05
C GLU A 103 -12.29 -16.93 -2.60
N PHE A 104 -11.09 -16.95 -3.19
CA PHE A 104 -10.88 -16.71 -4.63
C PHE A 104 -10.27 -17.90 -5.39
N LYS A 105 -10.08 -19.05 -4.73
CA LYS A 105 -9.41 -20.24 -5.31
C LYS A 105 -10.12 -20.80 -6.54
N ASN A 106 -11.46 -20.74 -6.54
CA ASN A 106 -12.31 -21.30 -7.60
C ASN A 106 -12.86 -20.21 -8.54
N GLU A 107 -12.12 -19.11 -8.71
CA GLU A 107 -12.51 -18.04 -9.63
C GLU A 107 -12.67 -18.55 -11.08
N SER A 108 -13.67 -18.02 -11.79
CA SER A 108 -13.88 -18.32 -13.20
C SER A 108 -12.78 -17.68 -14.08
N SER A 109 -12.70 -18.11 -15.34
CA SER A 109 -11.76 -17.50 -16.30
C SER A 109 -12.05 -16.02 -16.56
N GLU A 110 -13.31 -15.60 -16.46
CA GLU A 110 -13.74 -14.21 -16.58
C GLU A 110 -13.34 -13.38 -15.37
N GLU A 111 -13.62 -13.89 -14.15
CA GLU A 111 -13.21 -13.24 -12.90
C GLU A 111 -11.69 -13.07 -12.86
N LYS A 112 -10.94 -14.10 -13.28
CA LYS A 112 -9.49 -14.05 -13.38
C LYS A 112 -8.99 -12.94 -14.30
N LYS A 113 -9.68 -12.66 -15.41
CA LYS A 113 -9.33 -11.57 -16.34
C LYS A 113 -9.63 -10.22 -15.68
N MET A 114 -10.83 -10.06 -15.10
CA MET A 114 -11.21 -8.84 -14.38
C MET A 114 -10.25 -8.53 -13.22
N GLY A 115 -9.81 -9.55 -12.49
CA GLY A 115 -8.83 -9.40 -11.40
C GLY A 115 -7.47 -8.92 -11.87
N SER A 116 -7.00 -9.40 -13.03
CA SER A 116 -5.79 -8.85 -13.63
C SER A 116 -5.95 -7.39 -14.05
N VAL A 117 -7.12 -7.01 -14.57
CA VAL A 117 -7.41 -5.61 -14.93
C VAL A 117 -7.43 -4.72 -13.69
N TYR A 118 -8.11 -5.13 -12.61
CA TYR A 118 -8.11 -4.38 -11.36
C TYR A 118 -6.72 -4.26 -10.75
N LEU A 119 -5.93 -5.33 -10.78
CA LEU A 119 -4.54 -5.28 -10.32
C LEU A 119 -3.72 -4.32 -11.20
N PHE A 120 -3.87 -4.37 -12.51
CA PHE A 120 -3.17 -3.48 -13.42
C PHE A 120 -3.51 -2.00 -13.14
N ILE A 121 -4.80 -1.67 -13.02
CA ILE A 121 -5.26 -0.32 -12.66
C ILE A 121 -4.66 0.09 -11.32
N TYR A 122 -4.71 -0.77 -10.30
CA TYR A 122 -4.12 -0.50 -8.99
C TYR A 122 -2.63 -0.18 -9.08
N MET A 123 -1.86 -0.95 -9.86
CA MET A 123 -0.43 -0.73 -10.03
C MET A 123 -0.15 0.58 -10.78
N VAL A 124 -0.90 0.88 -11.84
CA VAL A 124 -0.78 2.15 -12.59
C VAL A 124 -1.08 3.34 -11.68
N VAL A 125 -2.19 3.31 -10.94
CA VAL A 125 -2.55 4.37 -9.98
C VAL A 125 -1.46 4.52 -8.92
N SER A 126 -0.92 3.42 -8.40
CA SER A 126 0.16 3.46 -7.41
C SER A 126 1.42 4.12 -7.96
N ILE A 127 1.81 3.81 -9.19
CA ILE A 127 2.96 4.44 -9.86
C ILE A 127 2.70 5.94 -10.05
N LEU A 128 1.50 6.31 -10.51
CA LEU A 128 1.12 7.72 -10.65
C LEU A 128 1.17 8.47 -9.31
N CYS A 129 0.72 7.86 -8.21
CA CYS A 129 0.86 8.46 -6.88
C CYS A 129 2.32 8.62 -6.46
N ILE A 130 3.19 7.65 -6.75
CA ILE A 130 4.63 7.77 -6.45
C ILE A 130 5.26 8.93 -7.22
N VAL A 131 5.04 8.98 -8.54
CA VAL A 131 5.57 10.04 -9.40
C VAL A 131 4.97 11.39 -9.02
N GLY A 132 3.67 11.45 -8.79
CA GLY A 132 2.95 12.66 -8.37
C GLY A 132 3.42 13.18 -7.01
N ALA A 133 3.66 12.29 -6.04
CA ALA A 133 4.21 12.69 -4.74
C ALA A 133 5.62 13.25 -4.90
N GLY A 134 6.48 12.59 -5.68
CA GLY A 134 7.81 13.11 -5.99
C GLY A 134 7.79 14.47 -6.68
N TYR A 135 6.86 14.68 -7.62
CA TYR A 135 6.66 15.97 -8.28
C TYR A 135 6.18 17.05 -7.30
N MET A 136 5.19 16.76 -6.45
CA MET A 136 4.71 17.69 -5.42
C MET A 136 5.84 18.12 -4.49
N VAL A 137 6.64 17.16 -4.02
CA VAL A 137 7.83 17.47 -3.20
C VAL A 137 8.82 18.36 -3.94
N HIS A 138 9.05 18.11 -5.22
CA HIS A 138 9.96 18.94 -6.02
C HIS A 138 9.48 20.39 -6.15
N ILE A 139 8.17 20.64 -6.28
CA ILE A 139 7.63 22.00 -6.42
C ILE A 139 7.39 22.71 -5.08
N THR A 140 7.14 21.98 -3.99
CA THR A 140 6.88 22.56 -2.66
C THR A 140 8.11 22.63 -1.77
N SER A 141 9.18 21.89 -2.08
CA SER A 141 10.39 21.90 -1.26
C SER A 141 11.15 23.23 -1.40
N PRO A 142 11.50 23.90 -0.30
CA PRO A 142 12.29 25.13 -0.35
C PRO A 142 13.74 24.92 -0.85
N TYR A 143 14.21 23.67 -0.95
CA TYR A 143 15.56 23.35 -1.44
C TYR A 143 15.69 23.30 -2.97
N THR A 144 14.58 23.29 -3.71
CA THR A 144 14.54 23.27 -5.18
C THR A 144 14.20 24.63 -5.80
N ALA A 145 13.93 25.64 -4.96
CA ALA A 145 13.61 27.01 -5.37
C ALA A 145 14.84 27.91 -5.65
N ASN A 146 16.04 27.31 -5.85
CA ASN A 146 17.27 28.01 -6.23
C ASN A 146 17.72 27.62 -7.64
#